data_AF-A0A923HAU4-F1
#
_entry.id   AF-A0A923HAU4-F1
#
_cell.length_a   1.000
_cell.length_b   1.000
_cell.length_c   1.000
_cell.angle_alpha   90.00
_cell.angle_beta   90.00
_cell.angle_gamma   90.00
#
_symmetry.space_group_name_H-M   'P 1'
#
loop_
_entity.id
_entity.type
_entity.pdbx_description
1 polymer ?
#
loop_
_entity_poly.entity_id
_entity_poly.type
_entity_poly.pdbx_seq_one_letter_code
_entity_poly.pdbx_strand_id
1 'polypeptide(L)'
;MKKHILLIFLLNFGIGMAQTQVPFFEQIAFDFYRTEILPKKPAKNKIRIYKEIQPYKLTETPFWYPRCLEKIEIEEYDNSKHNVSNKTELNLDNIDQKDFKIKKYGKGNYPKLYVSQSLTLSENRILVVLKKVEKWSGIYYYIELDKKGKITNWCQDGYIE
;
A
#
# COMPACT_ATOMS: atom_id res chain seq x y z
N MET A 1 -30.66 51.16 -16.24
CA MET A 1 -30.35 50.30 -15.06
C MET A 1 -30.57 48.83 -15.42
N LYS A 2 -29.64 48.20 -16.13
CA LYS A 2 -29.72 46.77 -16.54
C LYS A 2 -28.33 46.11 -16.55
N LYS A 3 -27.42 46.53 -15.65
CA LYS A 3 -26.03 46.04 -15.62
C LYS A 3 -25.66 45.26 -14.34
N HIS A 4 -26.59 45.05 -13.41
CA HIS A 4 -26.29 44.38 -12.13
C HIS A 4 -26.74 42.91 -12.03
N ILE A 5 -27.43 42.38 -13.05
CA ILE A 5 -27.97 41.00 -12.99
C ILE A 5 -26.89 39.95 -13.33
N LEU A 6 -25.81 40.33 -14.03
CA LEU A 6 -24.80 39.36 -14.47
C LEU A 6 -23.86 38.88 -13.35
N LEU A 7 -23.72 39.64 -12.26
CA LEU A 7 -22.74 39.34 -11.20
C LEU A 7 -23.21 38.21 -10.25
N ILE A 8 -24.53 37.99 -10.13
CA ILE A 8 -25.11 36.99 -9.22
C ILE A 8 -25.00 35.57 -9.81
N PHE A 9 -24.92 35.43 -11.13
CA PHE A 9 -24.76 34.13 -11.79
C PHE A 9 -23.36 33.54 -11.65
N LEU A 10 -22.33 34.36 -11.43
CA LEU A 10 -20.94 33.91 -11.29
C LEU A 10 -20.60 33.44 -9.86
N LEU A 11 -21.37 33.84 -8.84
CA LEU A 11 -21.14 33.44 -7.45
C LEU A 11 -21.75 32.07 -7.09
N ASN A 12 -22.58 31.48 -7.95
CA ASN A 12 -23.24 30.19 -7.70
C ASN A 12 -22.47 28.97 -8.23
N PHE A 13 -21.35 29.15 -8.92
CA PHE A 13 -20.57 28.04 -9.52
C PHE A 13 -19.24 27.73 -8.80
N GLY A 14 -19.05 28.24 -7.58
CA GLY A 14 -17.77 28.16 -6.86
C GLY A 14 -17.67 27.09 -5.77
N ILE A 15 -18.72 26.33 -5.46
CA ILE A 15 -18.62 25.21 -4.50
C ILE A 15 -18.24 23.95 -5.28
N GLY A 16 -17.08 24.00 -5.92
CA GLY A 16 -16.41 22.80 -6.37
C GLY A 16 -16.01 22.04 -5.11
N MET A 17 -16.77 21.00 -4.76
CA MET A 17 -16.29 20.00 -3.81
C MET A 17 -15.00 19.45 -4.39
N ALA A 18 -13.86 19.90 -3.86
CA ALA A 18 -12.60 19.21 -4.04
C ALA A 18 -12.78 17.87 -3.33
N GLN A 19 -13.31 16.88 -4.04
CA GLN A 19 -13.35 15.51 -3.58
C GLN A 19 -11.88 15.12 -3.43
N THR A 20 -11.35 15.24 -2.20
CA THR A 20 -10.02 14.77 -1.84
C THR A 20 -9.96 13.32 -2.25
N GLN A 21 -9.26 13.04 -3.35
CA GLN A 21 -9.11 11.68 -3.83
C GLN A 21 -8.42 10.88 -2.73
N VAL A 22 -9.03 9.77 -2.35
CA VAL A 22 -8.44 8.83 -1.40
C VAL A 22 -7.04 8.45 -1.92
N PRO A 23 -5.98 8.60 -1.10
CA PRO A 23 -4.64 8.25 -1.51
C PRO A 23 -4.55 6.79 -1.94
N PHE A 24 -3.68 6.51 -2.92
CA PHE A 24 -3.40 5.14 -3.31
C PHE A 24 -2.36 4.53 -2.36
N PHE A 25 -2.81 4.07 -1.19
CA PHE A 25 -1.93 3.63 -0.10
C PHE A 25 -0.95 2.53 -0.51
N GLU A 26 -1.39 1.58 -1.34
CA GLU A 26 -0.56 0.47 -1.81
C GLU A 26 0.61 0.96 -2.67
N GLN A 27 0.37 1.96 -3.52
CA GLN A 27 1.42 2.60 -4.31
C GLN A 27 2.39 3.37 -3.42
N ILE A 28 1.87 4.13 -2.45
CA ILE A 28 2.71 4.89 -1.51
C ILE A 28 3.61 3.95 -0.70
N ALA A 29 3.06 2.84 -0.20
CA ALA A 29 3.82 1.85 0.56
C ALA A 29 4.88 1.16 -0.31
N PHE A 30 4.57 0.85 -1.57
CA PHE A 30 5.54 0.32 -2.52
C PHE A 30 6.67 1.31 -2.81
N ASP A 31 6.33 2.58 -3.07
CA ASP A 31 7.32 3.63 -3.31
C ASP A 31 8.21 3.82 -2.08
N PHE A 32 7.64 3.87 -0.88
CA PHE A 32 8.39 3.93 0.38
C PHE A 32 9.33 2.72 0.53
N TYR A 33 8.86 1.50 0.26
CA TYR A 33 9.73 0.33 0.28
C TYR A 33 10.91 0.48 -0.67
N ARG A 34 10.66 0.93 -1.91
CA ARG A 34 11.68 1.10 -2.94
C ARG A 34 12.70 2.16 -2.56
N THR A 35 12.27 3.30 -2.02
CA THR A 35 13.15 4.46 -1.80
C THR A 35 13.79 4.47 -0.43
N GLU A 36 13.11 3.94 0.59
CA GLU A 36 13.56 4.05 1.99
C GLU A 36 14.05 2.74 2.60
N ILE A 37 13.47 1.60 2.22
CA ILE A 37 13.80 0.29 2.82
C ILE A 37 14.86 -0.43 2.00
N LEU A 38 14.62 -0.59 0.70
CA LEU A 38 15.46 -1.38 -0.19
C LEU A 38 16.92 -0.88 -0.27
N PRO A 39 17.21 0.44 -0.32
CA PRO A 39 18.60 0.90 -0.37
C PRO A 39 19.39 0.60 0.92
N LYS A 40 18.70 0.54 2.06
CA LYS A 40 19.29 0.20 3.37
C LYS A 40 19.47 -1.32 3.54
N LYS A 41 18.65 -2.11 2.85
CA LYS A 41 18.66 -3.58 2.88
C LYS A 41 18.60 -4.15 1.46
N PRO A 42 19.66 -3.95 0.66
CA PRO A 42 19.64 -4.30 -0.75
C PRO A 42 19.45 -5.82 -0.92
N ALA A 43 18.65 -6.20 -1.92
CA ALA A 43 18.47 -7.60 -2.25
C ALA A 43 19.69 -8.12 -3.02
N LYS A 44 20.14 -9.34 -2.68
CA LYS A 44 21.22 -10.01 -3.42
C LYS A 44 20.85 -10.30 -4.88
N ASN A 45 19.56 -10.51 -5.14
CA ASN A 45 19.00 -10.84 -6.44
C ASN A 45 17.89 -9.84 -6.80
N LYS A 46 17.67 -9.64 -8.11
CA LYS A 46 16.53 -8.87 -8.59
C LYS A 46 15.22 -9.38 -8.00
N ILE A 47 14.41 -8.46 -7.53
CA ILE A 47 13.11 -8.73 -6.93
C ILE A 47 12.06 -8.75 -8.04
N ARG A 48 11.28 -9.84 -8.13
CA ARG A 48 10.12 -9.89 -8.99
C ARG A 48 8.96 -9.14 -8.35
N ILE A 49 8.34 -8.26 -9.11
CA ILE A 49 7.15 -7.53 -8.68
C ILE A 49 6.02 -7.69 -9.69
N TYR A 50 4.80 -7.71 -9.17
CA TYR A 50 3.56 -7.89 -9.91
C TYR A 50 2.75 -6.60 -9.85
N LYS A 51 2.03 -6.28 -10.93
CA LYS A 51 1.13 -5.12 -10.95
C LYS A 51 -0.04 -5.33 -9.99
N GLU A 52 -0.58 -6.54 -9.94
CA GLU A 52 -1.77 -6.88 -9.18
C GLU A 52 -1.54 -6.83 -7.66
N ILE A 53 -2.39 -6.05 -6.98
CA ILE A 53 -2.47 -5.98 -5.52
C ILE A 53 -3.09 -7.28 -5.02
N GLN A 54 -2.44 -7.90 -4.04
CA GLN A 54 -2.94 -9.12 -3.45
C GLN A 54 -4.05 -8.81 -2.44
N PRO A 55 -5.14 -9.58 -2.43
CA PRO A 55 -6.11 -9.46 -1.35
C PRO A 55 -5.39 -9.69 -0.02
N TYR A 56 -5.71 -8.86 0.98
CA TYR A 56 -5.16 -9.08 2.30
C TYR A 56 -5.71 -10.39 2.88
N LYS A 57 -4.84 -11.30 3.30
CA LYS A 57 -5.20 -12.57 3.92
C LYS A 57 -4.37 -12.80 5.18
N LEU A 58 -5.03 -12.71 6.33
CA LEU A 58 -4.43 -13.00 7.65
C LEU A 58 -3.89 -14.44 7.74
N THR A 59 -4.48 -15.39 7.02
CA THR A 59 -4.10 -16.80 7.06
C THR A 59 -2.78 -17.11 6.34
N GLU A 60 -2.27 -16.17 5.53
CA GLU A 60 -1.01 -16.32 4.79
C GLU A 60 0.18 -15.61 5.47
N THR A 61 -0.04 -15.07 6.67
CA THR A 61 0.99 -14.51 7.55
C THR A 61 1.24 -15.49 8.71
N PRO A 62 2.43 -16.10 8.84
CA PRO A 62 2.73 -17.07 9.91
C PRO A 62 2.66 -16.44 11.31
N PHE A 63 2.63 -15.11 11.39
CA PHE A 63 2.36 -14.38 12.61
C PHE A 63 0.99 -13.71 12.49
N TRP A 64 0.04 -14.21 13.29
CA TRP A 64 -1.28 -13.60 13.48
C TRP A 64 -1.17 -12.15 13.99
N TYR A 65 0.00 -11.77 14.52
CA TYR A 65 0.35 -10.45 15.02
C TYR A 65 1.78 -10.11 14.61
N PRO A 66 2.03 -9.05 13.82
CA PRO A 66 3.38 -8.51 13.67
C PRO A 66 3.96 -8.19 15.04
N ARG A 67 5.04 -8.86 15.45
CA ARG A 67 5.64 -8.63 16.78
C ARG A 67 6.20 -7.23 16.95
N CYS A 68 6.44 -6.55 15.82
CA CYS A 68 7.01 -5.22 15.76
C CYS A 68 5.98 -4.10 15.66
N LEU A 69 4.68 -4.41 15.54
CA LEU A 69 3.63 -3.41 15.68
C LEU A 69 3.01 -3.52 17.06
N GLU A 70 2.68 -2.37 17.65
CA GLU A 70 1.83 -2.34 18.84
C GLU A 70 0.51 -3.06 18.54
N LYS A 71 -0.04 -3.75 19.56
CA LYS A 71 -1.19 -4.66 19.46
C LYS A 71 -2.25 -4.10 18.51
N ILE A 72 -2.37 -4.72 17.33
CA ILE A 72 -3.42 -4.40 16.37
C ILE A 72 -4.68 -5.08 16.90
N GLU A 73 -5.54 -4.33 17.57
CA GLU A 73 -6.92 -4.77 17.80
C GLU A 73 -7.67 -4.61 16.48
N ILE A 74 -7.68 -5.68 15.69
CA ILE A 74 -8.56 -5.79 14.53
C ILE A 74 -9.96 -6.01 15.12
N GLU A 75 -10.66 -4.93 15.49
CA GLU A 75 -12.07 -4.97 15.83
C GLU A 75 -12.81 -5.70 14.71
N GLU A 76 -13.51 -6.79 15.06
CA GLU A 76 -14.31 -7.68 14.22
C GLU A 76 -14.17 -7.51 12.70
N TYR A 77 -13.45 -8.45 12.09
CA TYR A 77 -13.13 -8.54 10.67
C TYR A 77 -14.38 -8.70 9.78
N ASP A 78 -15.08 -7.60 9.52
CA ASP A 78 -16.05 -7.48 8.43
C ASP A 78 -15.30 -7.10 7.14
N ASN A 79 -14.86 -8.10 6.37
CA ASN A 79 -14.18 -7.94 5.08
C ASN A 79 -14.84 -6.94 4.11
N SER A 80 -16.13 -6.62 4.31
CA SER A 80 -16.85 -5.66 3.47
C SER A 80 -16.58 -4.18 3.80
N LYS A 81 -15.96 -3.86 4.95
CA LYS A 81 -15.84 -2.47 5.46
C LYS A 81 -14.43 -1.88 5.48
N HIS A 82 -13.37 -2.67 5.26
CA HIS A 82 -12.00 -2.26 5.57
C HIS A 82 -11.07 -2.01 4.37
N ASN A 83 -11.58 -2.14 3.14
CA ASN A 83 -10.82 -1.88 1.93
C ASN A 83 -10.95 -0.42 1.51
N VAL A 84 -9.87 0.35 1.65
CA VAL A 84 -9.89 1.82 1.41
C VAL A 84 -9.64 2.17 -0.05
N SER A 85 -8.95 1.30 -0.78
CA SER A 85 -8.59 1.49 -2.18
C SER A 85 -9.40 0.57 -3.09
N ASN A 86 -10.07 1.16 -4.08
CA ASN A 86 -10.71 0.46 -5.19
C ASN A 86 -9.73 0.13 -6.33
N LYS A 87 -8.46 0.54 -6.20
CA LYS A 87 -7.44 0.27 -7.20
C LYS A 87 -6.87 -1.12 -6.98
N THR A 88 -6.71 -1.86 -8.08
CA THR A 88 -6.25 -3.24 -8.06
C THR A 88 -4.83 -3.41 -8.60
N GLU A 89 -4.24 -2.36 -9.19
CA GLU A 89 -2.93 -2.44 -9.84
C GLU A 89 -2.00 -1.28 -9.47
N LEU A 90 -0.74 -1.61 -9.18
CA LEU A 90 0.37 -0.68 -9.02
C LEU A 90 0.78 -0.06 -10.37
N ASN A 91 1.19 1.21 -10.32
CA ASN A 91 1.93 1.83 -11.40
C ASN A 91 3.42 1.45 -11.29
N LEU A 92 3.92 0.71 -12.27
CA LEU A 92 5.29 0.21 -12.32
C LEU A 92 6.12 0.80 -13.46
N ASP A 93 5.64 1.87 -14.11
CA ASP A 93 6.25 2.38 -15.35
C ASP A 93 7.63 3.01 -15.09
N ASN A 94 7.87 3.56 -13.89
CA ASN A 94 9.08 4.29 -13.52
C ASN A 94 9.96 3.55 -12.48
N ILE A 95 9.95 2.21 -12.47
CA ILE A 95 10.76 1.43 -11.52
C ILE A 95 12.18 1.19 -12.05
N ASP A 96 13.16 1.13 -11.14
CA ASP A 96 14.53 0.77 -11.52
C ASP A 96 14.62 -0.72 -11.89
N GLN A 97 14.90 -0.99 -13.17
CA GLN A 97 15.04 -2.35 -13.69
C GLN A 97 16.32 -3.06 -13.20
N LYS A 98 17.23 -2.35 -12.52
CA LYS A 98 18.38 -2.97 -11.83
C LYS A 98 17.92 -3.77 -10.61
N ASP A 99 17.00 -3.22 -9.84
CA ASP A 99 16.50 -3.84 -8.61
C ASP A 99 15.28 -4.74 -8.85
N PHE A 100 14.45 -4.38 -9.83
CA PHE A 100 13.18 -5.04 -10.06
C PHE A 100 13.07 -5.74 -11.42
N LYS A 101 12.27 -6.81 -11.44
CA LYS A 101 11.82 -7.49 -12.65
C LYS A 101 10.30 -7.56 -12.66
N ILE A 102 9.65 -6.76 -13.51
CA ILE A 102 8.20 -6.74 -13.67
C ILE A 102 7.73 -8.06 -14.30
N LYS A 103 6.75 -8.71 -13.68
CA LYS A 103 6.11 -9.92 -14.23
C LYS A 103 4.60 -9.86 -14.08
N LYS A 104 3.89 -10.41 -15.08
CA LYS A 104 2.44 -10.61 -15.01
C LYS A 104 2.11 -11.81 -14.11
N TYR A 105 2.84 -12.91 -14.26
CA TYR A 105 2.76 -14.14 -13.46
C TYR A 105 4.15 -14.80 -13.39
N GLY A 106 4.41 -15.71 -12.44
CA GLY A 106 5.66 -16.46 -12.54
C GLY A 106 6.03 -17.48 -11.46
N LYS A 107 6.35 -18.69 -11.94
CA LYS A 107 7.13 -19.74 -11.27
C LYS A 107 8.64 -19.39 -11.24
N GLY A 108 9.39 -19.97 -10.31
CA GLY A 108 10.86 -19.83 -10.19
C GLY A 108 11.34 -19.24 -8.87
N ASN A 109 12.66 -19.29 -8.65
CA ASN A 109 13.31 -19.17 -7.33
C ASN A 109 13.84 -17.76 -6.99
N TYR A 110 13.47 -16.74 -7.75
CA TYR A 110 13.88 -15.37 -7.43
C TYR A 110 13.02 -14.81 -6.28
N PRO A 111 13.54 -13.84 -5.51
CA PRO A 111 12.73 -13.12 -4.55
C PRO A 111 11.49 -12.52 -5.22
N LYS A 112 10.34 -12.68 -4.60
CA LYS A 112 9.05 -12.14 -5.07
C LYS A 112 8.53 -11.15 -4.06
N LEU A 113 8.13 -9.97 -4.51
CA LEU A 113 7.48 -8.96 -3.69
C LEU A 113 6.01 -8.88 -4.07
N TYR A 114 5.17 -9.04 -3.05
CA TYR A 114 3.73 -8.90 -3.12
C TYR A 114 3.33 -7.69 -2.29
N VAL A 115 2.40 -6.89 -2.78
CA VAL A 115 1.81 -5.76 -2.06
C VAL A 115 0.36 -6.12 -1.77
N SER A 116 -0.04 -6.10 -0.49
CA SER A 116 -1.41 -6.37 -0.09
C SER A 116 -2.30 -5.16 -0.32
N GLN A 117 -3.60 -5.41 -0.38
CA GLN A 117 -4.61 -4.38 -0.19
C GLN A 117 -4.43 -3.72 1.17
N SER A 118 -4.70 -2.43 1.22
CA SER A 118 -4.67 -1.62 2.45
C SER A 118 -5.81 -2.00 3.39
N LEU A 119 -5.52 -1.92 4.68
CA LEU A 119 -6.48 -2.14 5.76
C LEU A 119 -6.62 -0.91 6.64
N THR A 120 -7.84 -0.53 6.97
CA THR A 120 -8.09 0.44 8.05
C THR A 120 -8.00 -0.25 9.40
N LEU A 121 -6.98 0.07 10.20
CA LEU A 121 -6.84 -0.38 11.58
C LEU A 121 -7.62 0.52 12.56
N SER A 122 -7.72 1.82 12.26
CA SER A 122 -8.56 2.80 12.99
C SER A 122 -8.79 4.04 12.11
N GLU A 123 -9.55 5.04 12.60
CA GLU A 123 -9.94 6.23 11.83
C GLU A 123 -8.78 6.95 11.10
N ASN A 124 -7.56 6.85 11.65
CA ASN A 124 -6.37 7.48 11.07
C ASN A 124 -5.16 6.54 10.97
N ARG A 125 -5.38 5.23 10.95
CA ARG A 125 -4.34 4.21 10.81
C ARG A 125 -4.68 3.26 9.68
N ILE A 126 -3.92 3.35 8.59
CA ILE A 126 -3.99 2.47 7.44
C ILE A 126 -2.75 1.59 7.44
N LEU A 127 -2.91 0.30 7.22
CA LEU A 127 -1.82 -0.67 7.09
C LEU A 127 -1.75 -1.18 5.67
N VAL A 128 -0.54 -1.18 5.10
CA VAL A 128 -0.21 -1.93 3.88
C VAL A 128 0.91 -2.91 4.20
N VAL A 129 0.74 -4.16 3.78
CA VAL A 129 1.75 -5.21 4.01
C VAL A 129 2.42 -5.58 2.70
N LEU A 130 3.74 -5.51 2.70
CA LEU A 130 4.56 -6.04 1.61
C LEU A 130 5.19 -7.35 2.05
N LYS A 131 4.96 -8.42 1.29
CA LYS A 131 5.55 -9.75 1.52
C LYS A 131 6.63 -10.01 0.50
N LYS A 132 7.89 -10.05 0.94
CA LYS A 132 9.04 -10.50 0.15
C LYS A 132 9.31 -11.97 0.44
N VAL A 133 9.07 -12.85 -0.53
CA VAL A 133 9.30 -14.30 -0.41
C VAL A 133 10.57 -14.69 -1.14
N GLU A 134 11.46 -15.44 -0.48
CA GLU A 134 12.67 -16.02 -1.06
C GLU A 134 12.83 -17.49 -0.62
N LYS A 135 12.58 -18.41 -1.56
CA LYS A 135 12.59 -19.87 -1.35
C LYS A 135 11.81 -20.29 -0.10
N TRP A 136 12.52 -20.56 1.01
CA TRP A 136 12.03 -21.08 2.29
C TRP A 136 11.89 -20.00 3.36
N SER A 137 11.95 -18.73 2.97
CA SER A 137 11.88 -17.62 3.91
C SER A 137 11.01 -16.51 3.35
N GLY A 138 10.39 -15.75 4.24
CA GLY A 138 9.68 -14.55 3.86
C GLY A 138 9.93 -13.44 4.86
N ILE A 139 9.96 -12.23 4.34
CA ILE A 139 10.04 -11.00 5.10
C ILE A 139 8.76 -10.23 4.86
N TYR A 140 8.12 -9.81 5.94
CA TYR A 140 7.00 -8.89 5.90
C TYR A 140 7.48 -7.49 6.26
N TYR A 141 7.04 -6.52 5.48
CA TYR A 141 7.17 -5.10 5.78
C TYR A 141 5.77 -4.56 6.03
N TYR A 142 5.54 -4.13 7.26
CA TYR A 142 4.29 -3.54 7.69
C TYR A 142 4.46 -2.03 7.64
N ILE A 143 3.72 -1.38 6.75
CA ILE A 143 3.80 0.06 6.51
C ILE A 143 2.51 0.72 7.02
N GLU A 144 2.61 1.54 8.05
CA GLU A 144 1.49 2.33 8.56
C GLU A 144 1.47 3.72 7.93
N LEU A 145 0.28 4.12 7.48
CA LEU A 145 -0.01 5.42 6.92
C LEU A 145 -1.17 6.07 7.66
N ASP A 146 -1.21 7.40 7.68
CA ASP A 146 -2.44 8.12 8.02
C ASP A 146 -3.41 8.16 6.82
N LYS A 147 -4.64 8.66 7.03
CA LYS A 147 -5.65 8.76 5.97
C LYS A 147 -5.27 9.72 4.82
N LYS A 148 -4.22 10.52 5.01
CA LYS A 148 -3.66 11.43 4.00
C LYS A 148 -2.52 10.78 3.22
N GLY A 149 -2.14 9.54 3.55
CA GLY A 149 -1.06 8.80 2.90
C GLY A 149 0.33 9.16 3.43
N LYS A 150 0.44 9.83 4.58
CA LYS A 150 1.73 10.07 5.24
C LYS A 150 2.16 8.80 5.97
N ILE A 151 3.38 8.32 5.73
CA ILE A 151 3.99 7.23 6.49
C ILE A 151 4.13 7.67 7.95
N THR A 152 3.48 6.96 8.87
CA THR A 152 3.52 7.24 10.31
C THR A 152 4.46 6.30 11.05
N ASN A 153 4.52 5.04 10.62
CA ASN A 153 5.39 4.03 11.18
C ASN A 153 5.68 2.93 10.15
N TRP A 154 6.74 2.16 10.36
CA TRP A 154 6.94 0.91 9.64
C TRP A 154 7.77 -0.06 10.46
N CYS A 155 7.57 -1.35 10.21
CA CYS A 155 8.41 -2.37 10.82
C CYS A 155 8.58 -3.58 9.91
N GLN A 156 9.55 -4.42 10.28
CA GLN A 156 9.87 -5.65 9.56
C GLN A 156 9.75 -6.84 10.50
N ASP A 157 9.06 -7.88 10.05
CA ASP A 157 9.10 -9.21 10.67
C ASP A 157 9.49 -10.24 9.60
N GLY A 158 9.81 -11.46 10.02
CA GLY A 158 10.21 -12.50 9.09
C GLY A 158 10.01 -13.90 9.63
N TYR A 159 9.91 -14.85 8.71
CA TYR A 159 9.80 -16.26 9.00
C TYR A 159 10.78 -17.05 8.14
N ILE A 160 11.12 -18.24 8.65
CA ILE A 160 11.80 -19.30 7.94
C ILE A 160 10.86 -20.50 8.05
N GLU A 161 10.49 -21.08 6.91
CA GLU A 161 9.73 -22.34 6.81
C GLU A 161 10.63 -23.55 7.11
#